data_AF-A0A8T2N5S9-F1
#
_entry.id   AF-A0A8T2N5S9-F1
#
_cell.length_a   1.000
_cell.length_b   1.000
_cell.length_c   1.000
_cell.angle_alpha   90.00
_cell.angle_beta   90.00
_cell.angle_gamma   90.00
#
_symmetry.space_group_name_H-M   'P 1'
#
loop_
_entity.id
_entity.type
_entity.pdbx_description
1 polymer ?
#
loop_
_entity_poly.entity_id
_entity_poly.type
_entity_poly.pdbx_seq_one_letter_code
_entity_poly.pdbx_strand_id
1 'polypeptide(L)'
;VCIVGLCLLQEHPSVGLLAEELLQSSVYSIFAVEQMQYKWYEELVSLLPGAHLGRLQPKAANLKDLVVEAYKKLLSQVEVRVGMQDRHAHMFSLNVSAHCPEASKNTARSRCSNVVFNISVSMSSCPSEREVVGFVRPVGFNESTVVRVRPACACRCGDQQRCGDEPRRSEPNQANCSTVQAPDCRVGGDGGAGHHCSGRGRCVCGKCLCDTSRFGLIHGKYCQLDDFSCPRQHGLICAGRGECILGKCRCMTGWSGESCSCQASAEGCYHGDGLLCSGRGQCICGRCRCDDPQHSGTFCEKCPTCTGACQSHWKCVQCHLS
;
A
#
# COMPACT_ATOMS: atom_id res chain seq x y z
N VAL A 1 -30.62 11.56 -13.26
CA VAL A 1 -31.63 12.45 -13.88
C VAL A 1 -30.98 13.06 -15.11
N CYS A 2 -31.18 12.47 -16.29
CA CYS A 2 -30.72 13.04 -17.55
C CYS A 2 -31.93 13.65 -18.27
N ILE A 3 -31.77 14.88 -18.73
CA ILE A 3 -32.79 15.62 -19.47
C ILE A 3 -32.97 14.93 -20.83
N VAL A 4 -34.23 14.64 -21.18
CA VAL A 4 -34.73 13.66 -22.17
C VAL A 4 -34.07 13.72 -23.56
N GLY A 5 -33.43 14.82 -23.96
CA GLY A 5 -32.79 14.96 -25.27
C GLY A 5 -31.33 14.47 -25.38
N LEU A 6 -30.54 14.50 -24.30
CA LEU A 6 -29.11 14.13 -24.34
C LEU A 6 -28.87 12.62 -24.24
N CYS A 7 -29.86 11.87 -23.73
CA CYS A 7 -29.71 10.44 -23.43
C CYS A 7 -29.64 9.56 -24.70
N LEU A 8 -30.09 10.05 -25.86
CA LEU A 8 -30.01 9.35 -27.14
C LEU A 8 -28.70 9.63 -27.90
N LEU A 9 -27.92 10.62 -27.46
CA LEU A 9 -26.68 11.05 -28.12
C LEU A 9 -25.42 10.66 -27.34
N GLN A 10 -25.59 10.20 -26.10
CA GLN A 10 -24.48 9.84 -25.22
C GLN A 10 -24.58 8.38 -24.79
N GLU A 11 -23.43 7.71 -24.85
CA GLU A 11 -23.23 6.40 -24.26
C GLU A 11 -23.31 6.46 -22.73
N HIS A 12 -23.60 5.32 -22.14
CA HIS A 12 -23.63 5.19 -20.68
C HIS A 12 -22.21 5.43 -20.13
N PRO A 13 -22.05 6.18 -19.03
CA PRO A 13 -20.74 6.42 -18.46
C PRO A 13 -20.11 5.11 -17.98
N SER A 14 -18.79 5.00 -18.10
CA SER A 14 -18.06 3.90 -17.46
C SER A 14 -18.14 4.04 -15.94
N VAL A 15 -18.02 2.93 -15.22
CA VAL A 15 -18.03 2.92 -13.74
C VAL A 15 -16.92 3.79 -13.17
N GLY A 16 -15.74 3.79 -13.80
CA GLY A 16 -14.62 4.63 -13.41
C GLY A 16 -14.90 6.13 -13.57
N LEU A 17 -15.49 6.53 -14.70
CA LEU A 17 -15.88 7.92 -14.94
C LEU A 17 -16.93 8.39 -13.93
N LEU A 18 -17.92 7.52 -13.64
CA LEU A 18 -18.93 7.80 -12.63
C LEU A 18 -18.31 7.95 -11.23
N ALA A 19 -17.40 7.04 -10.84
CA ALA A 19 -16.72 7.11 -9.55
C ALA A 19 -15.90 8.40 -9.40
N GLU A 20 -15.19 8.80 -10.45
CA GLU A 20 -14.40 10.02 -10.47
C GLU A 20 -15.28 11.27 -10.30
N GLU A 21 -16.40 11.35 -11.02
CA GLU A 21 -17.30 12.49 -10.95
C GLU A 21 -18.03 12.58 -9.60
N LEU A 22 -18.47 11.43 -9.05
CA LEU A 22 -19.07 11.37 -7.71
C LEU A 22 -18.12 11.89 -6.63
N LEU A 23 -16.83 11.54 -6.73
CA LEU A 23 -15.79 12.04 -5.84
C LEU A 23 -15.52 13.54 -6.02
N GLN A 24 -15.49 14.03 -7.26
CA GLN A 24 -15.27 15.45 -7.55
C GLN A 24 -16.43 16.31 -7.03
N SER A 25 -17.66 15.82 -7.23
CA SER A 25 -18.89 16.52 -6.84
C SER A 25 -19.26 16.32 -5.37
N SER A 26 -18.51 15.52 -4.60
CA SER A 26 -18.82 15.18 -3.20
C SER A 26 -20.22 14.59 -3.01
N VAL A 27 -20.65 13.73 -3.95
CA VAL A 27 -21.97 13.10 -3.96
C VAL A 27 -21.87 11.65 -3.51
N TYR A 28 -22.67 11.28 -2.51
CA TYR A 28 -22.81 9.90 -2.06
C TYR A 28 -24.02 9.23 -2.68
N SER A 29 -23.80 8.09 -3.34
CA SER A 29 -24.87 7.31 -3.97
C SER A 29 -25.42 6.23 -3.05
N ILE A 30 -26.75 6.13 -2.98
CA ILE A 30 -27.47 5.05 -2.28
C ILE A 30 -28.18 4.18 -3.32
N PHE A 31 -27.75 2.93 -3.41
CA PHE A 31 -28.35 1.91 -4.27
C PHE A 31 -29.38 1.12 -3.47
N ALA A 32 -30.66 1.39 -3.71
CA ALA A 32 -31.77 0.63 -3.13
C ALA A 32 -32.30 -0.35 -4.18
N VAL A 33 -31.91 -1.62 -4.07
CA VAL A 33 -32.10 -2.62 -5.13
C VAL A 33 -32.94 -3.79 -4.64
N GLU A 34 -33.82 -4.30 -5.49
CA GLU A 34 -34.61 -5.50 -5.18
C GLU A 34 -33.73 -6.76 -5.01
N GLN A 35 -34.24 -7.75 -4.27
CA GLN A 35 -33.51 -8.95 -3.88
C GLN A 35 -32.87 -9.72 -5.05
N MET A 36 -33.54 -9.78 -6.20
CA MET A 36 -33.07 -10.54 -7.37
C MET A 36 -31.85 -9.90 -8.04
N GLN A 37 -31.75 -8.57 -8.01
CA GLN A 37 -30.67 -7.83 -8.65
C GLN A 37 -29.53 -7.49 -7.67
N TYR A 38 -29.74 -7.71 -6.37
CA TYR A 38 -28.82 -7.31 -5.31
C TYR A 38 -27.37 -7.78 -5.54
N LYS A 39 -27.17 -9.03 -5.99
CA LYS A 39 -25.82 -9.60 -6.21
C LYS A 39 -25.02 -8.83 -7.25
N TRP A 40 -25.66 -8.35 -8.32
CA TRP A 40 -24.98 -7.58 -9.37
C TRP A 40 -24.47 -6.24 -8.85
N TYR A 41 -25.26 -5.60 -7.99
CA TYR A 41 -24.90 -4.32 -7.40
C TYR A 41 -23.91 -4.45 -6.24
N GLU A 42 -23.75 -5.63 -5.65
CA GLU A 42 -22.75 -5.89 -4.60
C GLU A 42 -21.32 -5.68 -5.12
N GLU A 43 -21.02 -6.23 -6.30
CA GLU A 43 -19.72 -6.05 -6.96
C GLU A 43 -19.55 -4.61 -7.48
N LEU A 44 -20.58 -4.04 -8.10
CA LEU A 44 -20.53 -2.68 -8.63
C LEU A 44 -20.30 -1.63 -7.54
N VAL A 45 -21.02 -1.73 -6.42
CA VAL A 45 -20.94 -0.76 -5.32
C VAL A 45 -19.57 -0.80 -4.63
N SER A 46 -18.87 -1.95 -4.67
CA SER A 46 -17.50 -2.04 -4.16
C SER A 46 -16.50 -1.16 -4.93
N LEU A 47 -16.81 -0.81 -6.18
CA LEU A 47 -15.99 0.06 -7.02
C LEU A 47 -16.33 1.54 -6.87
N LEU A 48 -17.44 1.88 -6.20
CA LEU A 48 -17.91 3.23 -6.01
C LEU A 48 -17.59 3.71 -4.58
N PRO A 49 -16.68 4.67 -4.40
CA PRO A 49 -16.27 5.13 -3.09
C PRO A 49 -17.44 5.80 -2.34
N GLY A 50 -17.60 5.46 -1.07
CA GLY A 50 -18.67 5.98 -0.22
C GLY A 50 -20.09 5.53 -0.59
N ALA A 51 -20.29 4.62 -1.55
CA ALA A 51 -21.62 4.17 -1.94
C ALA A 51 -22.25 3.20 -0.92
N HIS A 52 -23.57 3.28 -0.75
CA HIS A 52 -24.33 2.39 0.13
C HIS A 52 -25.26 1.48 -0.69
N LEU A 53 -25.20 0.18 -0.45
CA LEU A 53 -26.13 -0.80 -1.04
C LEU A 53 -27.13 -1.27 0.02
N GLY A 54 -28.42 -1.18 -0.30
CA GLY A 54 -29.51 -1.64 0.55
C GLY A 54 -30.54 -2.45 -0.23
N ARG A 55 -31.17 -3.41 0.45
CA ARG A 55 -32.24 -4.25 -0.12
C ARG A 55 -33.56 -3.51 -0.07
N LEU A 56 -34.15 -3.24 -1.23
CA LEU A 56 -35.46 -2.63 -1.34
C LEU A 56 -36.55 -3.71 -1.21
N GLN A 57 -37.45 -3.53 -0.25
CA GLN A 57 -38.64 -4.37 -0.11
C GLN A 57 -39.70 -3.98 -1.14
N PRO A 58 -40.64 -4.90 -1.47
CA PRO A 58 -41.75 -4.59 -2.37
C PRO A 58 -42.51 -3.33 -1.96
N LYS A 59 -42.91 -2.53 -2.95
CA LYS A 59 -43.59 -1.23 -2.74
C LYS A 59 -42.76 -0.20 -1.94
N ALA A 60 -41.45 -0.39 -1.85
CA ALA A 60 -40.53 0.52 -1.15
C ALA A 60 -40.87 0.75 0.33
N ALA A 61 -41.47 -0.26 0.99
CA ALA A 61 -41.94 -0.16 2.37
C ALA A 61 -40.83 0.24 3.38
N ASN A 62 -39.58 -0.15 3.11
CA ASN A 62 -38.42 0.12 3.96
C ASN A 62 -37.51 1.23 3.43
N LEU A 63 -37.93 2.01 2.42
CA LEU A 63 -37.08 3.02 1.79
C LEU A 63 -36.59 4.08 2.80
N LYS A 64 -37.47 4.51 3.71
CA LYS A 64 -37.12 5.46 4.76
C LYS A 64 -36.00 4.92 5.65
N ASP A 65 -36.14 3.67 6.09
CA ASP A 65 -35.16 3.03 6.97
C ASP A 65 -33.82 2.84 6.26
N LEU A 66 -33.85 2.50 4.97
CA LEU A 66 -32.67 2.35 4.11
C LEU A 66 -31.91 3.68 3.97
N VAL A 67 -32.61 4.79 3.74
CA VAL A 67 -31.98 6.12 3.69
C VAL A 67 -31.38 6.51 5.04
N VAL A 68 -32.09 6.25 6.14
CA VAL A 68 -31.59 6.53 7.50
C VAL A 68 -30.35 5.69 7.82
N GLU A 69 -30.34 4.41 7.43
CA GLU A 69 -29.20 3.52 7.62
C GLU A 69 -28.00 3.94 6.76
N ALA A 70 -28.24 4.28 5.49
CA ALA A 70 -27.22 4.81 4.59
C ALA A 70 -26.59 6.08 5.16
N TYR A 71 -27.40 7.04 5.62
CA TYR A 71 -26.92 8.27 6.22
C TYR A 71 -26.11 8.02 7.50
N LYS A 72 -26.57 7.11 8.38
CA LYS A 72 -25.81 6.69 9.56
C LYS A 72 -24.48 6.04 9.19
N LYS A 73 -24.42 5.26 8.11
CA LYS A 73 -23.19 4.63 7.62
C LYS A 73 -22.23 5.68 7.06
N LEU A 74 -22.74 6.64 6.27
CA LEU A 74 -21.95 7.76 5.74
C LEU A 74 -21.35 8.61 6.87
N LEU A 75 -22.14 8.93 7.90
CA LEU A 75 -21.62 9.64 9.08
C LEU A 75 -20.61 8.82 9.91
N SER A 76 -20.55 7.50 9.71
CA SER A 76 -19.61 6.63 10.44
C SER A 76 -18.29 6.38 9.70
N GLN A 77 -18.21 6.75 8.42
CA GLN A 77 -17.03 6.52 7.59
C GLN A 77 -16.55 7.85 7.01
N VAL A 78 -15.39 8.31 7.50
CA VAL A 78 -14.72 9.48 6.93
C VAL A 78 -13.63 8.99 5.98
N GLU A 79 -13.89 9.08 4.69
CA GLU A 79 -12.89 8.85 3.65
C GLU A 79 -12.08 10.12 3.43
N VAL A 80 -10.76 10.01 3.25
CA VAL A 80 -9.87 11.17 3.12
C VAL A 80 -9.14 11.10 1.79
N ARG A 81 -9.28 12.16 0.98
CA ARG A 81 -8.48 12.36 -0.22
C ARG A 81 -7.21 13.08 0.11
N VAL A 82 -6.12 12.54 -0.41
CA VAL A 82 -4.78 13.07 -0.21
C VAL A 82 -4.14 13.23 -1.57
N GLY A 83 -3.56 14.39 -1.82
CA GLY A 83 -2.91 14.67 -3.08
C GLY A 83 -1.75 15.65 -2.90
N MET A 84 -0.74 15.48 -3.74
CA MET A 84 0.29 16.48 -3.98
C MET A 84 0.00 17.12 -5.34
N GLN A 85 0.45 18.36 -5.53
CA GLN A 85 0.39 18.98 -6.84
C GLN A 85 1.12 18.12 -7.88
N ASP A 86 0.47 17.84 -9.02
CA ASP A 86 0.71 16.68 -9.89
C ASP A 86 2.17 16.42 -10.30
N ARG A 87 3.02 17.46 -10.33
CA ARG A 87 4.45 17.34 -10.66
C ARG A 87 5.28 16.63 -9.59
N HIS A 88 4.77 16.48 -8.37
CA HIS A 88 5.54 15.98 -7.21
C HIS A 88 4.98 14.68 -6.62
N ALA A 89 3.89 14.14 -7.17
CA ALA A 89 3.21 12.95 -6.65
C ALA A 89 4.12 11.70 -6.56
N HIS A 90 5.16 11.62 -7.39
CA HIS A 90 6.10 10.49 -7.42
C HIS A 90 7.26 10.60 -6.41
N MET A 91 7.51 11.79 -5.83
CA MET A 91 8.63 12.02 -4.90
C MET A 91 8.20 12.10 -3.43
N PHE A 92 6.90 12.24 -3.19
CA PHE A 92 6.33 12.36 -1.86
C PHE A 92 5.29 11.27 -1.63
N SER A 93 5.30 10.67 -0.44
CA SER A 93 4.20 9.83 0.00
C SER A 93 3.57 10.41 1.26
N LEU A 94 2.25 10.59 1.21
CA LEU A 94 1.45 10.97 2.37
C LEU A 94 0.69 9.75 2.86
N ASN A 95 0.83 9.46 4.14
CA ASN A 95 0.04 8.45 4.82
C ASN A 95 -0.83 9.13 5.87
N VAL A 96 -2.10 8.75 5.93
CA VAL A 96 -3.08 9.32 6.85
C VAL A 96 -3.64 8.21 7.70
N SER A 97 -3.49 8.35 9.02
CA SER A 97 -4.08 7.44 10.00
C SER A 97 -5.10 8.19 10.85
N ALA A 98 -6.23 7.57 11.13
CA ALA A 98 -7.28 8.15 11.96
C ALA A 98 -7.24 7.53 13.36
N HIS A 99 -7.39 8.36 14.39
CA HIS A 99 -7.46 7.94 15.78
C HIS A 99 -8.67 8.57 16.48
N CYS A 100 -9.32 7.77 17.32
CA CYS A 100 -10.47 8.15 18.12
C CYS A 100 -10.08 8.15 19.60
N PRO A 101 -9.76 9.32 20.19
CA PRO A 101 -9.29 9.39 21.56
C PRO A 101 -10.36 8.98 22.59
N GLU A 102 -11.65 9.16 22.28
CA GLU A 102 -12.76 8.73 23.15
C GLU A 102 -13.42 7.45 22.64
N ALA A 103 -12.72 6.33 22.72
CA ALA A 103 -13.36 5.02 22.59
C ALA A 103 -14.08 4.67 23.89
N SER A 104 -15.38 4.98 23.98
CA SER A 104 -16.24 4.36 25.00
C SER A 104 -16.18 2.84 24.81
N LYS A 105 -15.53 2.15 25.75
CA LYS A 105 -15.23 0.70 25.67
C LYS A 105 -16.46 -0.21 25.83
N ASN A 106 -17.68 0.31 25.78
CA ASN A 106 -18.90 -0.48 26.01
C ASN A 106 -19.94 -0.27 24.91
N THR A 107 -19.70 -0.81 23.71
CA THR A 107 -20.67 -1.47 22.81
C THR A 107 -19.99 -1.71 21.46
N ALA A 108 -20.42 -2.73 20.72
CA ALA A 108 -19.86 -3.19 19.44
C ALA A 108 -19.95 -2.18 18.25
N ARG A 109 -20.03 -0.87 18.53
CA ARG A 109 -19.96 0.23 17.56
C ARG A 109 -19.29 1.43 18.25
N SER A 110 -18.00 1.63 18.01
CA SER A 110 -17.28 2.83 18.44
C SER A 110 -17.75 4.03 17.63
N ARG A 111 -18.76 4.74 18.12
CA ARG A 111 -19.14 6.05 17.59
C ARG A 111 -18.13 7.06 18.11
N CYS A 112 -17.48 7.76 17.19
CA CYS A 112 -16.43 8.70 17.51
C CYS A 112 -16.96 10.11 17.28
N SER A 113 -17.04 10.92 18.34
CA SER A 113 -17.51 12.32 18.23
C SER A 113 -16.44 13.22 17.60
N ASN A 114 -15.17 13.04 18.01
CA ASN A 114 -14.03 13.78 17.47
C ASN A 114 -13.00 12.78 16.93
N VAL A 115 -12.70 12.86 15.64
CA VAL A 115 -11.68 12.05 14.98
C VAL A 115 -10.42 12.90 14.80
N VAL A 116 -9.26 12.37 15.20
CA VAL A 116 -7.96 13.00 15.00
C VAL A 116 -7.24 12.30 13.86
N PHE A 117 -6.82 13.05 12.85
CA PHE A 117 -6.04 12.52 11.73
C PHE A 117 -4.55 12.80 11.94
N ASN A 118 -3.75 11.74 12.01
CA ASN A 118 -2.30 11.80 12.00
C ASN A 118 -1.82 11.68 10.55
N ILE A 119 -1.29 12.78 10.03
CA ILE A 119 -0.76 12.88 8.67
C ILE A 119 0.76 12.73 8.74
N SER A 120 1.30 11.68 8.14
CA SER A 120 2.74 11.49 7.99
C SER A 120 3.14 11.74 6.53
N VAL A 121 4.11 12.64 6.35
CA VAL A 121 4.64 13.00 5.03
C VAL A 121 6.07 12.47 4.96
N SER A 122 6.36 11.70 3.92
CA SER A 122 7.70 11.22 3.61
C SER A 122 8.12 11.67 2.22
N MET A 123 9.42 11.89 2.06
CA MET A 123 10.03 12.42 0.84
C MET A 123 11.14 11.46 0.41
N SER A 124 11.02 10.93 -0.80
CA SER A 124 11.97 9.94 -1.35
C SER A 124 13.16 10.63 -2.05
N SER A 125 12.95 11.82 -2.61
CA SER A 125 13.99 12.60 -3.27
C SER A 125 13.77 14.10 -3.06
N CYS A 126 14.87 14.85 -3.11
CA CYS A 126 14.84 16.30 -2.92
C CYS A 126 14.31 17.02 -4.17
N PRO A 127 13.17 17.72 -4.10
CA PRO A 127 12.68 18.52 -5.22
C PRO A 127 13.56 19.76 -5.43
N SER A 128 13.55 20.31 -6.65
CA SER A 128 14.24 21.55 -6.97
C SER A 128 13.53 22.79 -6.40
N GLU A 129 12.25 22.67 -6.07
CA GLU A 129 11.40 23.75 -5.57
C GLU A 129 11.59 23.97 -4.07
N ARG A 130 11.44 25.23 -3.64
CA ARG A 130 11.65 25.63 -2.23
C ARG A 130 10.48 25.29 -1.31
N GLU A 131 9.29 25.08 -1.87
CA GLU A 131 8.08 24.79 -1.12
C GLU A 131 7.16 23.95 -2.01
N VAL A 132 6.71 22.82 -1.49
CA VAL A 132 5.77 21.92 -2.16
C VAL A 132 4.47 21.92 -1.37
N VAL A 133 3.35 21.95 -2.07
CA VAL A 133 2.02 22.02 -1.47
C VAL A 133 1.25 20.73 -1.72
N GLY A 134 0.77 20.14 -0.64
CA GLY A 134 -0.19 19.04 -0.64
C GLY A 134 -1.51 19.47 -0.02
N PHE A 135 -2.54 18.66 -0.24
CA PHE A 135 -3.85 18.84 0.38
C PHE A 135 -4.34 17.54 0.97
N VAL A 136 -5.03 17.68 2.10
CA VAL A 136 -5.78 16.62 2.77
C VAL A 136 -7.22 17.11 2.86
N ARG A 137 -8.13 16.44 2.16
CA ARG A 137 -9.55 16.80 2.11
C ARG A 137 -10.39 15.59 2.51
N PRO A 138 -11.15 15.64 3.61
CA PRO A 138 -12.17 14.64 3.88
C PRO A 138 -13.27 14.72 2.80
N VAL A 139 -13.65 13.56 2.27
CA VAL A 139 -14.74 13.45 1.29
C VAL A 139 -16.05 13.87 1.95
N GLY A 140 -16.88 14.63 1.24
CA GLY A 140 -18.17 15.08 1.76
C GLY A 140 -18.13 16.33 2.64
N PHE A 141 -16.94 16.88 2.89
CA PHE A 141 -16.76 18.14 3.61
C PHE A 141 -16.17 19.21 2.67
N ASN A 142 -16.63 20.45 2.83
CA ASN A 142 -16.13 21.59 2.06
C ASN A 142 -14.74 22.06 2.54
N GLU A 143 -14.41 21.79 3.80
CA GLU A 143 -13.13 22.12 4.42
C GLU A 143 -11.97 21.26 3.87
N SER A 144 -10.79 21.87 3.79
CA SER A 144 -9.57 21.18 3.34
C SER A 144 -8.36 21.70 4.09
N THR A 145 -7.47 20.80 4.48
CA THR A 145 -6.20 21.15 5.12
C THR A 145 -5.10 21.19 4.07
N VAL A 146 -4.35 22.30 4.04
CA VAL A 146 -3.21 22.48 3.13
C VAL A 146 -1.93 22.15 3.89
N VAL A 147 -1.12 21.26 3.34
CA VAL A 147 0.17 20.84 3.89
C VAL A 147 1.29 21.49 3.09
N ARG A 148 2.00 22.45 3.69
CA ARG A 148 3.17 23.11 3.08
C ARG A 148 4.44 22.43 3.54
N VAL A 149 5.17 21.83 2.60
CA VAL A 149 6.41 21.11 2.86
C VAL A 149 7.58 21.95 2.37
N ARG A 150 8.51 22.29 3.27
CA ARG A 150 9.76 22.99 2.94
C ARG A 150 10.93 22.00 3.01
N PRO A 151 11.42 21.53 1.85
CA PRO A 151 12.49 20.54 1.81
C PRO A 151 13.82 21.17 2.24
N ALA A 152 14.46 20.55 3.24
CA ALA A 152 15.76 20.97 3.74
C ALA A 152 16.88 20.14 3.06
N CYS A 153 17.10 20.42 1.77
CA CYS A 153 18.05 19.67 0.96
C CYS A 153 19.46 20.28 0.91
N ALA A 154 19.56 21.57 1.23
CA ALA A 154 20.84 22.28 1.25
C ALA A 154 21.39 22.33 2.67
N CYS A 155 22.67 21.98 2.83
CA CYS A 155 23.39 22.19 4.08
C CYS A 155 23.72 23.68 4.25
N ARG A 156 23.36 24.27 5.39
CA ARG A 156 23.85 25.60 5.77
C ARG A 156 25.26 25.47 6.32
N CYS A 157 26.26 25.76 5.49
CA CYS A 157 27.62 25.99 5.97
C CYS A 157 27.74 27.44 6.43
N GLY A 158 28.38 27.70 7.58
CA GLY A 158 28.59 29.08 8.08
C GLY A 158 29.38 29.95 7.09
N ASP A 159 29.53 31.24 7.38
CA ASP A 159 30.13 32.27 6.49
C ASP A 159 31.55 31.96 5.95
N GLN A 160 32.20 30.91 6.46
CA GLN A 160 33.46 30.37 5.97
C GLN A 160 33.33 29.17 5.01
N GLN A 161 32.12 28.78 4.61
CA GLN A 161 31.88 27.70 3.64
C GLN A 161 32.50 26.35 4.04
N ARG A 162 32.61 26.09 5.35
CA ARG A 162 33.05 24.80 5.90
C ARG A 162 31.87 24.10 6.55
N CYS A 163 31.28 23.16 5.83
CA CYS A 163 30.59 22.03 6.45
C CYS A 163 31.61 20.88 6.51
N GLY A 164 31.90 20.34 7.71
CA GLY A 164 32.38 18.95 7.79
C GLY A 164 31.17 18.05 7.54
N ASP A 165 31.15 17.10 6.61
CA ASP A 165 32.24 16.27 6.10
C ASP A 165 32.35 16.25 4.56
N GLU A 166 33.59 16.06 4.11
CA GLU A 166 34.11 15.83 2.74
C GLU A 166 34.33 17.00 1.75
N PRO A 167 35.42 16.93 0.93
CA PRO A 167 36.04 18.08 0.31
C PRO A 167 35.38 18.46 -1.03
N ARG A 168 35.20 19.79 -1.17
CA ARG A 168 35.00 20.61 -2.37
C ARG A 168 34.23 19.95 -3.53
N ARG A 169 32.96 20.33 -3.68
CA ARG A 169 32.29 20.33 -4.99
C ARG A 169 32.77 21.55 -5.75
N SER A 170 33.71 21.37 -6.67
CA SER A 170 33.87 22.29 -7.80
C SER A 170 32.91 21.83 -8.90
N GLU A 171 31.97 22.70 -9.28
CA GLU A 171 31.23 22.58 -10.53
C GLU A 171 32.20 22.50 -11.73
N PRO A 172 31.78 21.87 -12.84
CA PRO A 172 32.66 21.45 -13.91
C PRO A 172 32.95 22.65 -14.82
N ASN A 173 33.95 23.45 -14.48
CA ASN A 173 34.65 24.24 -15.48
C ASN A 173 36.12 24.35 -15.06
N GLN A 174 36.96 23.62 -15.79
CA GLN A 174 38.40 23.73 -15.85
C GLN A 174 39.15 23.70 -14.49
N ALA A 175 39.47 22.50 -13.99
CA ALA A 175 40.57 22.35 -13.04
C ALA A 175 41.34 21.08 -13.33
N ASN A 176 42.54 21.28 -13.87
CA ASN A 176 43.57 20.26 -14.05
C ASN A 176 43.74 19.50 -12.72
N CYS A 177 43.59 18.18 -12.75
CA CYS A 177 43.63 17.34 -11.55
C CYS A 177 45.10 17.19 -11.11
N SER A 178 45.67 18.28 -10.59
CA SER A 178 47.08 18.39 -10.23
C SER A 178 47.21 18.44 -8.71
N THR A 179 47.94 17.44 -8.20
CA THR A 179 48.64 17.40 -6.90
C THR A 179 47.77 17.41 -5.64
N VAL A 180 47.23 16.23 -5.28
CA VAL A 180 47.24 15.64 -3.92
C VAL A 180 47.15 14.11 -4.14
N GLN A 181 47.86 13.28 -3.35
CA GLN A 181 47.82 11.81 -3.46
C GLN A 181 46.39 11.31 -3.74
N ALA A 182 46.23 10.55 -4.83
CA ALA A 182 44.94 10.15 -5.36
C ALA A 182 44.10 9.42 -4.30
N PRO A 183 42.88 9.88 -3.98
CA PRO A 183 41.91 9.05 -3.28
C PRO A 183 41.62 7.84 -4.17
N ASP A 184 41.87 6.64 -3.65
CA ASP A 184 41.82 5.42 -4.44
C ASP A 184 40.36 5.06 -4.78
N CYS A 185 40.03 5.04 -6.07
CA CYS A 185 38.73 4.53 -6.58
C CYS A 185 38.67 2.98 -6.56
N ARG A 186 39.74 2.32 -6.08
CA ARG A 186 39.77 0.87 -5.91
C ARG A 186 38.87 0.45 -4.77
N VAL A 187 38.13 -0.62 -5.05
CA VAL A 187 37.43 -1.40 -4.04
C VAL A 187 38.44 -2.42 -3.52
N GLY A 188 38.87 -2.30 -2.26
CA GLY A 188 39.94 -3.14 -1.70
C GLY A 188 39.43 -4.45 -1.08
N GLY A 189 40.13 -5.55 -1.42
CA GLY A 189 40.05 -6.85 -0.75
C GLY A 189 40.79 -7.95 -1.53
N ASP A 190 42.08 -8.14 -1.21
CA ASP A 190 43.01 -9.22 -1.59
C ASP A 190 43.27 -9.57 -3.08
N GLY A 191 44.50 -9.28 -3.51
CA GLY A 191 45.25 -10.13 -4.45
C GLY A 191 44.87 -10.15 -5.94
N GLY A 192 43.84 -9.42 -6.38
CA GLY A 192 43.44 -9.36 -7.79
C GLY A 192 43.09 -7.93 -8.21
N ALA A 193 43.34 -7.59 -9.48
CA ALA A 193 43.10 -6.27 -10.07
C ALA A 193 41.69 -5.72 -9.77
N GLY A 194 41.57 -4.93 -8.69
CA GLY A 194 40.30 -4.35 -8.26
C GLY A 194 39.76 -3.39 -9.32
N HIS A 195 38.55 -3.64 -9.81
CA HIS A 195 37.88 -2.76 -10.76
C HIS A 195 37.56 -1.42 -10.07
N HIS A 196 38.06 -0.32 -10.66
CA HIS A 196 37.74 1.02 -10.19
C HIS A 196 36.23 1.24 -10.31
N CYS A 197 35.61 1.81 -9.27
CA CYS A 197 34.17 2.10 -9.26
C CYS A 197 33.29 0.88 -9.57
N SER A 198 33.70 -0.30 -9.06
CA SER A 198 33.01 -1.58 -9.28
C SER A 198 32.80 -1.93 -10.77
N GLY A 199 33.56 -1.31 -11.68
CA GLY A 199 33.38 -1.46 -13.14
C GLY A 199 32.08 -0.88 -13.69
N ARG A 200 31.33 -0.11 -12.89
CA ARG A 200 30.01 0.47 -13.23
C ARG A 200 30.03 1.99 -13.18
N GLY A 201 31.19 2.58 -13.45
CA GLY A 201 31.38 4.01 -13.44
C GLY A 201 32.80 4.42 -13.81
N ARG A 202 32.99 5.73 -13.98
CA ARG A 202 34.28 6.34 -14.28
C ARG A 202 34.86 6.98 -13.03
N CYS A 203 36.12 6.69 -12.71
CA CYS A 203 36.85 7.39 -11.65
C CYS A 203 37.32 8.75 -12.17
N VAL A 204 36.87 9.83 -11.54
CA VAL A 204 37.30 11.21 -11.84
C VAL A 204 37.70 11.88 -10.54
N CYS A 205 38.99 12.26 -10.44
CA CYS A 205 39.58 12.91 -9.27
C CYS A 205 39.29 12.20 -7.93
N GLY A 206 39.40 10.85 -7.91
CA GLY A 206 39.22 10.03 -6.71
C GLY A 206 37.77 9.81 -6.26
N LYS A 207 36.80 10.22 -7.08
CA LYS A 207 35.38 9.93 -6.88
C LYS A 207 34.84 9.14 -8.07
N CYS A 208 33.88 8.26 -7.80
CA CYS A 208 33.23 7.47 -8.82
C CYS A 208 32.00 8.18 -9.37
N LEU A 209 31.98 8.41 -10.68
CA LEU A 209 30.80 8.82 -11.44
C LEU A 209 30.13 7.56 -11.98
N CYS A 210 28.96 7.22 -11.42
CA CYS A 210 28.25 6.00 -11.79
C CYS A 210 27.59 6.11 -13.16
N ASP A 211 27.64 5.02 -13.92
CA ASP A 211 27.05 4.98 -15.24
C ASP A 211 25.53 4.96 -15.17
N THR A 212 24.89 5.58 -16.15
CA THR A 212 23.43 5.54 -16.30
C THR A 212 23.02 4.22 -16.92
N SER A 213 22.08 3.51 -16.29
CA SER A 213 21.52 2.27 -16.82
C SER A 213 20.09 2.49 -17.30
N ARG A 214 19.68 1.78 -18.35
CA ARG A 214 18.27 1.74 -18.79
C ARG A 214 17.37 0.95 -17.83
N PHE A 215 17.97 0.19 -16.92
CA PHE A 215 17.27 -0.68 -15.98
C PHE A 215 17.03 -0.02 -14.61
N GLY A 216 17.65 1.12 -14.34
CA GLY A 216 17.50 1.88 -13.10
C GLY A 216 18.76 2.66 -12.72
N LEU A 217 18.88 3.06 -11.45
CA LEU A 217 19.94 3.93 -10.95
C LEU A 217 21.09 3.12 -10.32
N ILE A 218 22.31 3.35 -10.82
CA ILE A 218 23.55 2.87 -10.17
C ILE A 218 24.06 3.98 -9.24
N HIS A 219 24.36 3.62 -8.00
CA HIS A 219 24.71 4.57 -6.94
C HIS A 219 25.69 3.97 -5.92
N GLY A 220 26.08 4.77 -4.92
CA GLY A 220 27.07 4.40 -3.90
C GLY A 220 28.46 4.97 -4.18
N LYS A 221 29.30 5.06 -3.13
CA LYS A 221 30.63 5.68 -3.17
C LYS A 221 31.54 5.14 -4.28
N TYR A 222 31.40 3.85 -4.59
CA TYR A 222 32.15 3.14 -5.62
C TYR A 222 31.23 2.56 -6.70
N CYS A 223 30.00 3.08 -6.87
CA CYS A 223 29.02 2.54 -7.83
C CYS A 223 28.70 1.05 -7.60
N GLN A 224 28.78 0.64 -6.35
CA GLN A 224 28.58 -0.74 -5.91
C GLN A 224 27.10 -1.08 -5.64
N LEU A 225 26.20 -0.10 -5.70
CA LEU A 225 24.77 -0.28 -5.43
C LEU A 225 23.93 0.04 -6.65
N ASP A 226 22.77 -0.59 -6.73
CA ASP A 226 21.77 -0.31 -7.73
C ASP A 226 20.37 -0.68 -7.18
N ASP A 227 19.34 -0.14 -7.82
CA ASP A 227 17.92 -0.34 -7.46
C ASP A 227 17.24 -1.46 -8.27
N PHE A 228 17.99 -2.17 -9.12
CA PHE A 228 17.43 -3.12 -10.10
C PHE A 228 17.91 -4.57 -10.00
N SER A 229 18.92 -4.86 -9.15
CA SER A 229 19.47 -6.20 -8.93
C SER A 229 18.73 -7.01 -7.85
N CYS A 230 17.51 -6.63 -7.48
CA CYS A 230 16.68 -7.39 -6.55
C CYS A 230 15.90 -8.52 -7.23
N PRO A 231 15.46 -9.54 -6.46
CA PRO A 231 14.62 -10.63 -6.94
C PRO A 231 13.37 -10.13 -7.67
N ARG A 232 13.04 -10.76 -8.80
CA ARG A 232 11.86 -10.46 -9.60
C ARG A 232 10.82 -11.55 -9.46
N GLN A 233 9.57 -11.14 -9.32
CA GLN A 233 8.41 -12.03 -9.40
C GLN A 233 7.46 -11.52 -10.48
N HIS A 234 7.11 -12.39 -11.44
CA HIS A 234 6.34 -12.04 -12.64
C HIS A 234 6.88 -10.77 -13.36
N GLY A 235 8.21 -10.62 -13.43
CA GLY A 235 8.88 -9.48 -14.08
C GLY A 235 9.04 -8.22 -13.21
N LEU A 236 8.34 -8.12 -12.08
CA LEU A 236 8.39 -6.99 -11.16
C LEU A 236 9.46 -7.19 -10.08
N ILE A 237 10.30 -6.18 -9.86
CA ILE A 237 11.25 -6.16 -8.74
C ILE A 237 10.47 -6.17 -7.42
N CYS A 238 10.84 -7.06 -6.50
CA CYS A 238 10.17 -7.22 -5.20
C CYS A 238 8.65 -7.40 -5.33
N ALA A 239 8.20 -8.07 -6.40
CA ALA A 239 6.79 -8.25 -6.76
C ALA A 239 5.97 -6.94 -6.83
N GLY A 240 6.63 -5.78 -6.96
CA GLY A 240 6.00 -4.46 -6.87
C GLY A 240 5.51 -4.07 -5.46
N ARG A 241 5.91 -4.83 -4.43
CA ARG A 241 5.39 -4.76 -3.05
C ARG A 241 6.52 -4.61 -2.03
N GLY A 242 7.64 -4.06 -2.46
CA GLY A 242 8.81 -3.84 -1.63
C GLY A 242 9.77 -2.87 -2.29
N GLU A 243 10.66 -2.32 -1.47
CA GLU A 243 11.74 -1.45 -1.92
C GLU A 243 13.01 -2.28 -2.08
N CYS A 244 13.78 -2.04 -3.16
CA CYS A 244 15.05 -2.71 -3.40
C CYS A 244 16.18 -1.97 -2.68
N ILE A 245 16.81 -2.61 -1.69
CA ILE A 245 17.94 -2.03 -0.94
C ILE A 245 19.09 -3.03 -0.94
N LEU A 246 20.22 -2.62 -1.49
CA LEU A 246 21.45 -3.44 -1.53
C LEU A 246 21.23 -4.84 -2.14
N GLY A 247 20.40 -4.93 -3.19
CA GLY A 247 20.06 -6.22 -3.84
C GLY A 247 19.08 -7.10 -3.06
N LYS A 248 18.49 -6.61 -1.97
CA LYS A 248 17.47 -7.32 -1.17
C LYS A 248 16.16 -6.53 -1.13
N CYS A 249 15.05 -7.25 -1.12
CA CYS A 249 13.73 -6.64 -1.01
C CYS A 249 13.37 -6.36 0.45
N ARG A 250 13.11 -5.09 0.78
CA ARG A 250 12.44 -4.69 2.01
C ARG A 250 10.94 -4.63 1.74
N CYS A 251 10.20 -5.62 2.23
CA CYS A 251 8.78 -5.75 1.95
C CYS A 251 7.94 -4.69 2.67
N MET A 252 6.86 -4.29 2.02
CA MET A 252 5.81 -3.47 2.63
C MET A 252 5.11 -4.24 3.75
N THR A 253 4.46 -3.52 4.67
CA THR A 253 3.65 -4.14 5.74
C THR A 253 2.60 -5.07 5.16
N GLY A 254 2.52 -6.29 5.68
CA GLY A 254 1.60 -7.31 5.16
C GLY A 254 2.20 -8.20 4.06
N TRP A 255 3.47 -8.00 3.67
CA TRP A 255 4.18 -8.82 2.70
C TRP A 255 5.48 -9.39 3.27
N SER A 256 5.88 -10.58 2.80
CA SER A 256 7.05 -11.31 3.24
C SER A 256 7.68 -12.13 2.11
N GLY A 257 8.82 -12.78 2.43
CA GLY A 257 9.61 -13.56 1.48
C GLY A 257 10.65 -12.73 0.73
N GLU A 258 11.61 -13.40 0.10
CA GLU A 258 12.76 -12.75 -0.56
C GLU A 258 12.37 -11.82 -1.72
N SER A 259 11.24 -12.11 -2.37
CA SER A 259 10.69 -11.30 -3.47
C SER A 259 9.45 -10.49 -3.05
N CYS A 260 9.07 -10.46 -1.77
CA CYS A 260 7.84 -9.82 -1.27
C CYS A 260 6.55 -10.27 -1.98
N SER A 261 6.53 -11.48 -2.52
CA SER A 261 5.38 -12.06 -3.22
C SER A 261 4.40 -12.76 -2.27
N CYS A 262 4.77 -12.93 -1.01
CA CYS A 262 4.01 -13.69 -0.03
C CYS A 262 3.23 -12.73 0.87
N GLN A 263 1.93 -12.95 1.04
CA GLN A 263 1.15 -12.21 2.04
C GLN A 263 1.61 -12.66 3.43
N ALA A 264 2.02 -11.73 4.28
CA ALA A 264 2.45 -11.99 5.66
C ALA A 264 1.27 -12.22 6.62
N SER A 265 0.06 -11.80 6.26
CA SER A 265 -1.14 -12.00 7.09
C SER A 265 -1.56 -13.48 7.10
N ALA A 266 -1.71 -14.04 8.30
CA ALA A 266 -2.30 -15.37 8.48
C ALA A 266 -3.85 -15.35 8.49
N GLU A 267 -4.49 -14.19 8.34
CA GLU A 267 -5.94 -14.03 8.41
C GLU A 267 -6.70 -14.99 7.45
N GLY A 268 -6.21 -15.15 6.23
CA GLY A 268 -6.78 -16.07 5.24
C GLY A 268 -6.58 -17.55 5.53
N CYS A 269 -5.92 -17.92 6.63
CA CYS A 269 -5.65 -19.30 7.03
C CYS A 269 -6.43 -19.73 8.28
N TYR A 270 -7.22 -18.86 8.89
CA TYR A 270 -8.04 -19.22 10.06
C TYR A 270 -9.37 -19.85 9.62
N HIS A 271 -9.66 -21.04 10.13
CA HIS A 271 -10.97 -21.68 10.00
C HIS A 271 -11.99 -21.02 10.95
N GLY A 272 -13.29 -21.21 10.72
CA GLY A 272 -14.37 -20.62 11.53
C GLY A 272 -14.29 -20.92 13.04
N ASP A 273 -13.54 -21.95 13.43
CA ASP A 273 -13.28 -22.33 14.82
C ASP A 273 -12.09 -21.57 15.46
N GLY A 274 -11.48 -20.62 14.73
CA GLY A 274 -10.33 -19.85 15.18
C GLY A 274 -8.98 -20.58 15.08
N LEU A 275 -8.97 -21.82 14.57
CA LEU A 275 -7.76 -22.62 14.41
C LEU A 275 -7.09 -22.34 13.05
N LEU A 276 -5.78 -22.07 13.07
CA LEU A 276 -4.97 -21.91 11.87
C LEU A 276 -4.89 -23.25 11.13
N CYS A 277 -5.37 -23.29 9.88
CA CYS A 277 -5.42 -24.50 9.05
C CYS A 277 -6.04 -25.69 9.79
N SER A 278 -7.11 -25.43 10.55
CA SER A 278 -7.80 -26.42 11.41
C SER A 278 -6.88 -27.16 12.39
N GLY A 279 -5.70 -26.60 12.70
CA GLY A 279 -4.66 -27.21 13.53
C GLY A 279 -3.90 -28.36 12.86
N ARG A 280 -4.01 -28.51 11.53
CA ARG A 280 -3.49 -29.67 10.76
C ARG A 280 -2.62 -29.26 9.57
N GLY A 281 -2.06 -28.06 9.62
CA GLY A 281 -1.22 -27.55 8.56
C GLY A 281 -0.54 -26.24 8.90
N GLN A 282 0.31 -25.81 7.97
CA GLN A 282 1.06 -24.56 8.03
C GLN A 282 0.49 -23.54 7.06
N CYS A 283 0.34 -22.30 7.50
CA CYS A 283 -0.05 -21.19 6.63
C CYS A 283 1.16 -20.67 5.83
N ILE A 284 1.11 -20.79 4.51
CA ILE A 284 2.17 -20.35 3.60
C ILE A 284 1.54 -19.39 2.59
N CYS A 285 1.93 -18.12 2.66
CA CYS A 285 1.43 -17.05 1.79
C CYS A 285 -0.09 -16.93 1.75
N GLY A 286 -0.75 -17.04 2.91
CA GLY A 286 -2.20 -16.94 3.03
C GLY A 286 -2.97 -18.17 2.55
N ARG A 287 -2.29 -19.30 2.32
CA ARG A 287 -2.93 -20.59 2.01
C ARG A 287 -2.41 -21.69 2.94
N CYS A 288 -3.31 -22.56 3.37
CA CYS A 288 -2.94 -23.71 4.19
C CYS A 288 -2.27 -24.79 3.36
N ARG A 289 -1.11 -25.25 3.83
CA ARG A 289 -0.46 -26.49 3.40
C ARG A 289 -0.66 -27.53 4.51
N CYS A 290 -1.44 -28.56 4.22
CA CYS A 290 -1.76 -29.61 5.19
C CYS A 290 -0.53 -30.47 5.47
N ASP A 291 -0.34 -30.84 6.73
CA ASP A 291 0.80 -31.67 7.14
C ASP A 291 0.61 -33.14 6.72
N ASP A 292 -0.65 -33.59 6.70
CA ASP A 292 -1.05 -34.94 6.30
C ASP A 292 -1.79 -34.93 4.96
N PRO A 293 -1.38 -35.75 3.96
CA PRO A 293 -2.05 -35.85 2.66
C PRO A 293 -3.49 -36.40 2.70
N GLN A 294 -3.93 -37.02 3.80
CA GLN A 294 -5.33 -37.43 4.00
C GLN A 294 -6.27 -36.25 4.27
N HIS A 295 -5.71 -35.14 4.72
CA HIS A 295 -6.43 -33.90 4.97
C HIS A 295 -6.38 -32.99 3.74
N SER A 296 -7.54 -32.43 3.39
CA SER A 296 -7.73 -31.57 2.22
C SER A 296 -8.72 -30.45 2.53
N GLY A 297 -8.92 -29.53 1.59
CA GLY A 297 -9.75 -28.34 1.80
C GLY A 297 -8.91 -27.07 1.95
N THR A 298 -9.58 -25.92 2.03
CA THR A 298 -8.91 -24.61 2.08
C THR A 298 -8.17 -24.39 3.40
N PHE A 299 -8.60 -25.08 4.46
CA PHE A 299 -8.08 -25.00 5.81
C PHE A 299 -7.74 -26.39 6.38
N CYS A 300 -7.52 -27.41 5.53
CA CYS A 300 -7.23 -28.79 5.95
C CYS A 300 -8.34 -29.47 6.76
N GLU A 301 -9.58 -29.02 6.56
CA GLU A 301 -10.76 -29.42 7.33
C GLU A 301 -11.39 -30.75 6.87
N LYS A 302 -11.17 -31.14 5.60
CA LYS A 302 -11.79 -32.32 5.01
C LYS A 302 -10.89 -33.52 5.19
N CYS A 303 -11.43 -34.59 5.76
CA CYS A 303 -10.76 -35.87 5.84
C CYS A 303 -11.72 -36.99 5.44
N PRO A 304 -11.75 -37.38 4.15
CA PRO A 304 -12.64 -38.43 3.65
C PRO A 304 -12.36 -39.81 4.27
N THR A 305 -11.11 -40.05 4.66
CA THR A 305 -10.64 -41.31 5.27
C THR A 305 -10.72 -41.33 6.79
N CYS A 306 -10.95 -40.17 7.42
CA CYS A 306 -11.25 -40.12 8.85
C CYS A 306 -12.67 -40.63 9.03
N THR A 307 -12.79 -41.86 9.50
CA THR A 307 -14.06 -42.54 9.81
C THR A 307 -14.99 -41.58 10.56
N GLY A 308 -15.99 -41.06 9.84
CA GLY A 308 -16.79 -39.93 10.29
C GLY A 308 -17.59 -40.24 11.55
N ALA A 309 -17.65 -39.26 12.47
CA ALA A 309 -18.65 -38.98 13.50
C ALA A 309 -19.16 -40.11 14.45
N CYS A 310 -19.23 -41.38 14.03
CA CYS A 310 -19.77 -42.49 14.79
C CYS A 310 -18.82 -42.93 15.92
N GLN A 311 -17.50 -42.78 15.76
CA GLN A 311 -16.54 -43.09 16.84
C GLN A 311 -16.45 -41.99 17.91
N SER A 312 -16.58 -40.71 17.54
CA SER A 312 -16.56 -39.59 18.50
C SER A 312 -17.85 -39.52 19.34
N HIS A 313 -18.97 -39.99 18.81
CA HIS A 313 -20.26 -40.04 19.52
C HIS A 313 -20.59 -41.42 20.11
N TRP A 314 -19.68 -42.40 20.08
CA TRP A 314 -19.83 -43.70 20.77
C TRP A 314 -20.26 -43.53 22.23
N LYS A 315 -19.68 -42.54 22.93
CA LYS A 315 -20.00 -42.22 24.32
C LYS A 315 -21.46 -41.73 24.52
N CYS A 316 -22.09 -41.14 23.50
CA CYS A 316 -23.49 -40.70 23.56
C CYS A 316 -24.47 -41.87 23.37
N VAL A 317 -24.12 -42.87 22.55
CA VAL A 317 -24.96 -44.06 22.33
C VAL A 317 -25.02 -44.95 23.57
N GLN A 318 -23.95 -45.00 24.35
CA GLN A 318 -23.87 -45.81 25.57
C GLN A 318 -24.79 -45.31 26.70
N CYS A 319 -25.15 -44.01 26.71
CA CYS A 319 -26.10 -43.44 27.68
C CYS A 319 -27.57 -43.69 27.32
N HIS A 320 -27.91 -44.08 26.09
CA HIS A 320 -29.29 -44.32 25.68
C HIS A 320 -29.72 -45.80 25.79
N LEU A 321 -28.78 -46.68 26.12
CA LEU A 321 -28.97 -48.13 26.28
C LEU A 321 -28.75 -48.60 27.74
N SER A 322 -28.69 -47.68 28.70
CA SER A 322 -28.66 -47.97 30.15
C SER A 322 -29.94 -47.50 30.83
#